data_AF-A0A8S8YFL4-F1
#
_entry.id   AF-A0A8S8YFL4-F1
#
_cell.length_a   1.000
_cell.length_b   1.000
_cell.length_c   1.000
_cell.angle_alpha   90.00
_cell.angle_beta   90.00
_cell.angle_gamma   90.00
#
_symmetry.space_group_name_H-M   'P 1'
#
loop_
_entity.id
_entity.type
_entity.pdbx_description
1 polymer ?
#
loop_
_entity_poly.entity_id
_entity_poly.type
_entity_poly.pdbx_seq_one_letter_code
_entity_poly.pdbx_strand_id
1 'polypeptide(L)'
;MLVCRYRRGISKAQISGPSDVRCVDIHPVAMQVEWRLYAAFLIYHEFLHALGYTGHDRTFRRLEALWPNTTATKMGAAFGQHLRKKRSKWLWKCPQCGKEHPRNRRGNGRYRCRECRVILQDVPAES
;
A
#
# COMPACT_ATOMS: atom_id res chain seq x y z
N MET A 1 -4.17 3.09 0.50
CA MET A 1 -3.99 2.27 1.70
C MET A 1 -5.16 2.54 2.62
N LEU A 2 -5.75 1.50 3.21
CA LEU A 2 -6.72 1.67 4.30
C LEU A 2 -5.96 1.87 5.60
N VAL A 3 -6.53 2.65 6.53
CA VAL A 3 -5.88 2.93 7.82
C VAL A 3 -6.91 3.08 8.93
N CYS A 4 -6.84 2.23 9.93
CA CYS A 4 -7.48 2.44 11.22
C CYS A 4 -6.77 3.56 11.99
N ARG A 5 -7.50 4.63 12.28
CA ARG A 5 -7.00 5.76 13.09
C ARG A 5 -7.64 5.73 14.46
N TYR A 6 -6.79 5.76 15.48
CA TYR A 6 -7.21 5.80 16.88
C TYR A 6 -7.41 7.23 17.37
N ARG A 7 -8.14 7.39 18.47
CA ARG A 7 -8.34 8.67 19.15
C ARG A 7 -7.00 9.22 19.64
N ARG A 8 -6.88 10.56 19.66
CA ARG A 8 -5.66 11.23 20.14
C ARG A 8 -5.43 10.89 21.61
N GLY A 9 -4.17 10.70 21.99
CA GLY A 9 -3.76 10.41 23.38
C GLY A 9 -3.70 8.91 23.73
N ILE A 10 -4.16 8.01 22.85
CA ILE A 10 -4.07 6.56 23.06
C ILE A 10 -2.79 6.05 22.41
N SER A 11 -1.91 5.44 23.22
CA SER A 11 -0.71 4.76 22.71
C SER A 11 -1.07 3.37 22.16
N LYS A 12 -0.22 2.82 21.29
CA LYS A 12 -0.48 1.48 20.69
C LYS A 12 -0.70 0.37 21.72
N ALA A 13 -0.01 0.44 22.86
CA ALA A 13 -0.13 -0.54 23.93
C ALA A 13 -1.43 -0.42 24.74
N GLN A 14 -2.13 0.71 24.64
CA GLN A 14 -3.39 0.99 25.34
C GLN A 14 -4.63 0.72 24.48
N ILE A 15 -4.46 0.46 23.18
CA ILE A 15 -5.57 0.18 22.28
C ILE A 15 -6.18 -1.16 22.69
N SER A 16 -7.44 -1.11 23.08
CA SER A 16 -8.18 -2.23 23.64
C SER A 16 -9.33 -2.68 22.75
N GLY A 17 -9.82 -1.82 21.85
CA GLY A 17 -10.90 -2.17 20.95
C GLY A 17 -11.59 -0.98 20.26
N PRO A 18 -12.83 -1.17 19.78
CA PRO A 18 -13.49 -0.22 18.89
C PRO A 18 -13.74 1.16 19.49
N SER A 19 -13.88 1.28 20.81
CA SER A 19 -14.05 2.57 21.52
C SER A 19 -12.86 3.51 21.30
N ASP A 20 -11.68 2.95 21.08
CA ASP A 20 -10.43 3.68 20.88
C ASP A 20 -10.25 4.12 19.42
N VAL A 21 -11.08 3.60 18.51
CA VAL A 21 -11.05 3.94 17.08
C VAL A 21 -11.79 5.25 16.84
N ARG A 22 -11.17 6.13 16.07
CA ARG A 22 -11.75 7.39 15.59
C ARG A 22 -12.41 7.21 14.23
N CYS A 23 -11.70 6.60 13.29
CA CYS A 23 -12.19 6.34 11.94
C CYS A 23 -11.35 5.26 11.25
N VAL A 24 -11.93 4.61 10.24
CA VAL A 24 -11.21 3.76 9.29
C VAL A 24 -11.23 4.48 7.95
N ASP A 25 -10.06 4.95 7.50
CA ASP A 25 -9.95 5.64 6.21
C ASP A 25 -9.85 4.63 5.08
N ILE A 26 -10.62 4.85 4.00
CA ILE A 26 -10.55 4.04 2.79
C ILE A 26 -10.00 4.86 1.64
N HIS A 27 -8.97 4.33 0.98
CA HIS A 27 -8.41 4.98 -0.20
C HIS A 27 -9.41 4.86 -1.37
N PRO A 28 -9.80 5.97 -2.04
CA PRO A 28 -10.85 5.95 -3.06
C PRO A 28 -10.63 4.94 -4.20
N VAL A 29 -9.38 4.75 -4.64
CA VAL A 29 -9.03 3.75 -5.67
C VAL A 29 -9.40 2.32 -5.25
N ALA A 30 -9.36 1.98 -3.96
CA ALA A 30 -9.79 0.65 -3.51
C ALA A 30 -11.30 0.42 -3.75
N MET A 31 -12.10 1.49 -3.80
CA MET A 31 -13.54 1.42 -4.03
C MET A 31 -13.92 1.26 -5.51
N GLN A 32 -12.95 1.29 -6.43
CA GLN A 32 -13.22 1.03 -7.84
C GLN A 32 -13.49 -0.47 -8.05
N VAL A 33 -14.31 -0.78 -9.06
CA VAL A 33 -14.88 -2.13 -9.28
C VAL A 33 -13.79 -3.20 -9.39
N GLU A 34 -12.69 -2.88 -10.07
CA GLU A 34 -11.55 -3.77 -10.27
C GLU A 34 -10.84 -4.15 -8.96
N TRP A 35 -11.00 -3.35 -7.91
CA TRP A 35 -10.37 -3.56 -6.60
C TRP A 35 -11.34 -4.03 -5.51
N ARG A 36 -12.62 -4.24 -5.83
CA ARG A 36 -13.68 -4.53 -4.84
C ARG A 36 -13.36 -5.72 -3.94
N LEU A 37 -12.80 -6.81 -4.49
CA LEU A 37 -12.41 -7.98 -3.70
C LEU A 37 -11.28 -7.65 -2.72
N TYR A 38 -10.29 -6.88 -3.18
CA TYR A 38 -9.18 -6.45 -2.35
C TYR A 38 -9.63 -5.45 -1.26
N ALA A 39 -10.58 -4.56 -1.59
CA ALA A 39 -11.16 -3.63 -0.62
C ALA A 39 -11.90 -4.36 0.50
N ALA A 40 -12.68 -5.40 0.18
CA ALA A 40 -13.35 -6.22 1.18
C ALA A 40 -12.34 -6.87 2.16
N PHE A 41 -11.25 -7.42 1.63
CA PHE A 41 -10.16 -7.96 2.44
C PHE A 41 -9.49 -6.88 3.32
N LEU A 42 -9.21 -5.70 2.76
CA LEU A 42 -8.61 -4.61 3.53
C LEU A 42 -9.54 -4.09 4.62
N ILE A 43 -10.85 -4.03 4.39
CA ILE A 43 -11.84 -3.67 5.42
C ILE A 43 -11.81 -4.70 6.55
N TYR A 44 -11.72 -5.99 6.23
CA TYR A 44 -11.55 -7.04 7.23
C TYR A 44 -10.24 -6.88 8.02
N HIS A 45 -9.13 -6.55 7.35
CA HIS A 45 -7.85 -6.27 8.00
C HIS A 45 -7.96 -5.09 9.00
N GLU A 46 -8.57 -3.98 8.59
CA GLU A 46 -8.78 -2.84 9.49
C GLU A 46 -9.78 -3.13 10.59
N PHE A 47 -10.75 -4.02 10.37
CA PHE A 47 -11.65 -4.50 11.40
C PHE A 47 -10.88 -5.24 12.50
N LEU A 48 -9.91 -6.09 12.17
CA LEU A 48 -9.04 -6.72 13.17
C LEU A 48 -8.23 -5.68 13.97
N HIS A 49 -7.72 -4.65 13.31
CA HIS A 49 -7.10 -3.52 13.99
C HIS A 49 -8.08 -2.80 14.94
N ALA A 50 -9.32 -2.58 14.50
CA ALA A 50 -10.36 -1.96 15.32
C ALA A 50 -10.75 -2.80 16.54
N LEU A 51 -10.61 -4.13 16.48
CA LEU A 51 -10.80 -5.02 17.62
C LEU A 51 -9.64 -5.01 18.63
N GLY A 52 -8.58 -4.23 18.38
CA GLY A 52 -7.43 -4.11 19.29
C GLY A 52 -6.21 -4.94 18.89
N TYR A 53 -6.27 -5.71 17.80
CA TYR A 53 -5.10 -6.42 17.27
C TYR A 53 -4.23 -5.46 16.45
N THR A 54 -3.47 -4.60 17.13
CA THR A 54 -2.71 -3.51 16.50
C THR A 54 -1.40 -3.96 15.85
N GLY A 55 -0.82 -5.06 16.35
CA GLY A 55 0.38 -5.68 15.79
C GLY A 55 0.01 -6.80 14.82
N HIS A 56 0.79 -6.96 13.76
CA HIS A 56 0.68 -8.09 12.84
C HIS A 56 1.33 -9.36 13.40
N ASP A 57 1.04 -9.69 14.65
CA ASP A 57 1.60 -10.82 15.38
C ASP A 57 0.97 -12.17 14.95
N ARG A 58 1.37 -13.27 15.60
CA ARG A 58 0.86 -14.61 15.27
C ARG A 58 -0.67 -14.71 15.42
N THR A 59 -1.27 -14.05 16.41
CA THR A 59 -2.72 -14.08 16.62
C THR A 59 -3.42 -13.30 15.52
N PHE A 60 -2.94 -12.10 15.19
CA PHE A 60 -3.44 -11.32 14.06
C PHE A 60 -3.40 -12.12 12.77
N ARG A 61 -2.25 -12.75 12.46
CA ARG A 61 -2.08 -13.51 11.21
C ARG A 61 -2.98 -14.75 11.15
N ARG A 62 -3.27 -15.39 12.29
CA ARG A 62 -4.24 -16.49 12.38
C ARG A 62 -5.66 -16.00 12.07
N LEU A 63 -6.06 -14.87 12.64
CA LEU A 63 -7.37 -14.28 12.37
C LEU A 63 -7.46 -13.82 10.92
N GLU A 64 -6.47 -13.08 10.42
CA GLU A 64 -6.42 -12.62 9.03
C GLU A 64 -6.53 -13.77 8.02
N ALA A 65 -5.94 -14.94 8.32
CA ALA A 65 -6.01 -16.13 7.50
C ALA A 65 -7.40 -16.80 7.44
N LEU A 66 -8.33 -16.43 8.33
CA LEU A 66 -9.73 -16.88 8.25
C LEU A 66 -10.50 -16.24 7.09
N TRP A 67 -9.93 -15.24 6.42
CA TRP A 67 -10.54 -14.64 5.25
C TRP A 67 -10.66 -15.67 4.10
N PRO A 68 -11.88 -15.93 3.60
CA PRO A 68 -12.14 -17.08 2.72
C PRO A 68 -11.58 -16.88 1.29
N ASN A 69 -11.42 -15.63 0.84
CA ASN A 69 -11.02 -15.33 -0.53
C ASN A 69 -9.51 -15.08 -0.62
N THR A 70 -8.75 -16.13 -0.95
CA THR A 70 -7.30 -16.08 -1.12
C THR A 70 -6.85 -15.32 -2.38
N THR A 71 -7.74 -15.07 -3.35
CA THR A 71 -7.43 -14.20 -4.48
C THR A 71 -7.26 -12.77 -3.99
N ALA A 72 -8.17 -12.29 -3.14
CA ALA A 72 -8.10 -10.95 -2.57
C ALA A 72 -6.78 -10.69 -1.83
N THR A 73 -6.30 -11.65 -1.03
CA THR A 73 -5.06 -11.49 -0.26
C THR A 73 -3.81 -11.34 -1.15
N LYS A 74 -3.85 -11.86 -2.38
CA LYS A 74 -2.75 -11.76 -3.36
C LYS A 74 -2.78 -10.47 -4.19
N MET A 75 -3.87 -9.71 -4.18
CA MET A 75 -4.04 -8.49 -5.00
C MET A 75 -3.20 -7.30 -4.51
N GLY A 76 -2.68 -7.33 -3.28
CA GLY A 76 -2.00 -6.18 -2.68
C GLY A 76 -0.76 -5.70 -3.44
N ALA A 77 0.01 -6.62 -4.03
CA ALA A 77 1.16 -6.28 -4.87
C ALA A 77 0.74 -5.51 -6.13
N ALA A 78 -0.32 -5.96 -6.80
CA ALA A 78 -0.86 -5.30 -7.99
C ALA A 78 -1.46 -3.94 -7.65
N PHE A 79 -2.22 -3.84 -6.56
CA PHE A 79 -2.80 -2.58 -6.09
C PHE A 79 -1.73 -1.54 -5.74
N GLY A 80 -0.68 -1.95 -5.02
CA GLY A 80 0.44 -1.10 -4.69
C GLY A 80 1.18 -0.57 -5.92
N GLN A 81 1.36 -1.43 -6.94
CA GLN A 81 1.93 -1.01 -8.23
C GLN A 81 1.02 -0.02 -8.97
N HIS A 82 -0.29 -0.29 -9.00
CA HIS A 82 -1.27 0.59 -9.62
C HIS A 82 -1.24 1.99 -8.98
N LEU A 83 -1.28 2.09 -7.65
CA LEU A 83 -1.18 3.37 -6.94
C LEU A 83 0.16 4.07 -7.20
N ARG A 84 1.26 3.32 -7.25
CA ARG A 84 2.59 3.89 -7.50
C ARG A 84 2.69 4.49 -8.90
N LYS A 85 2.13 3.82 -9.92
CA LYS A 85 2.04 4.33 -11.29
C LYS A 85 1.14 5.56 -11.36
N LYS A 86 -0.06 5.49 -10.79
CA LYS A 86 -1.03 6.61 -10.81
C LYS A 86 -0.51 7.89 -10.16
N ARG A 87 0.34 7.77 -9.13
CA ARG A 87 0.91 8.92 -8.40
C ARG A 87 2.24 9.40 -8.98
N SER A 88 2.93 8.58 -9.77
CA SER A 88 4.26 8.95 -10.27
C SER A 88 4.15 10.13 -11.21
N LYS A 89 5.05 11.09 -11.02
CA LYS A 89 5.23 12.24 -11.92
C LYS A 89 6.41 12.05 -12.87
N TRP A 90 7.29 11.11 -12.53
CA TRP A 90 8.54 10.82 -13.21
C TRP A 90 8.75 9.32 -13.30
N LEU A 91 9.29 8.87 -14.43
CA LEU A 91 9.84 7.55 -14.63
C LEU A 91 11.35 7.70 -14.71
N TRP A 92 12.08 7.01 -13.82
CA TRP A 92 13.52 6.86 -14.00
C TRP A 92 13.74 5.70 -14.96
N LYS A 93 14.13 6.00 -16.19
CA LYS A 93 14.29 5.03 -17.27
C LYS A 93 15.76 4.75 -17.52
N CYS A 94 16.13 3.48 -17.58
CA CYS A 94 17.46 3.12 -18.05
C CYS A 94 17.51 3.25 -19.58
N PRO A 95 18.43 4.03 -20.15
CA PRO A 95 18.53 4.20 -21.60
C PRO A 95 19.00 2.92 -22.33
N GLN A 96 19.60 1.96 -21.62
CA GLN A 96 20.18 0.76 -22.22
C GLN A 96 19.25 -0.46 -22.16
N CYS A 97 18.69 -0.78 -20.99
CA CYS A 97 17.77 -1.92 -20.84
C CYS A 97 16.29 -1.53 -20.81
N GLY A 98 15.98 -0.24 -20.90
CA GLY A 98 14.61 0.26 -20.92
C GLY A 98 13.84 0.14 -19.60
N LYS A 99 14.44 -0.41 -18.52
CA LYS A 99 13.76 -0.58 -17.22
C LYS A 99 13.30 0.75 -16.65
N GLU A 100 12.07 0.75 -16.12
CA GLU A 100 11.41 1.94 -15.61
C GLU A 100 11.13 1.83 -14.11
N HIS A 101 11.36 2.93 -13.40
CA HIS A 101 11.08 3.04 -11.98
C HIS A 101 10.18 4.25 -11.72
N PRO A 102 8.88 4.05 -11.43
CA PRO A 102 7.95 5.16 -11.18
C PRO A 102 8.25 5.89 -9.87
N ARG A 103 8.33 7.22 -9.93
CA ARG A 103 8.72 8.10 -8.83
C ARG A 103 7.94 9.41 -8.84
N ASN A 104 7.88 10.05 -7.67
CA ASN A 104 7.25 11.36 -7.52
C ASN A 104 8.22 12.53 -7.76
N ARG A 105 9.52 12.25 -7.79
CA ARG A 105 10.60 13.24 -7.91
C ARG A 105 11.58 12.79 -8.99
N ARG A 106 12.26 13.76 -9.60
CA ARG A 106 13.39 13.54 -10.49
C ARG A 106 14.56 12.88 -9.74
N GLY A 107 15.34 12.10 -10.47
CA GLY A 107 16.57 11.50 -10.00
C GLY A 107 17.76 12.46 -10.10
N ASN A 108 17.71 13.43 -11.03
CA ASN A 108 18.76 14.42 -11.27
C ASN A 108 20.15 13.77 -11.42
N GLY A 109 20.22 12.67 -12.17
CA GLY A 109 21.47 11.94 -12.43
C GLY A 109 22.07 11.15 -11.26
N ARG A 110 21.41 11.09 -10.10
CA ARG A 110 21.97 10.46 -8.88
C ARG A 110 21.84 8.93 -8.86
N TYR A 111 20.93 8.38 -9.66
CA TYR A 111 20.59 6.97 -9.61
C TYR A 111 21.10 6.23 -10.84
N ARG A 112 21.61 5.02 -10.64
CA ARG A 112 22.11 4.14 -11.71
C ARG A 112 21.26 2.89 -11.83
N CYS A 113 21.15 2.37 -13.05
CA CYS A 113 20.56 1.07 -13.32
C CYS A 113 21.38 -0.02 -12.60
N ARG A 114 20.73 -0.93 -11.88
CA ARG A 114 21.42 -2.01 -11.16
C ARG A 114 22.13 -3.00 -12.08
N GLU A 115 21.61 -3.17 -13.29
CA GLU A 115 22.14 -4.13 -14.28
C GLU A 115 23.15 -3.47 -15.20
N CYS A 116 22.75 -2.39 -15.88
CA CYS A 116 23.60 -1.71 -16.85
C CYS A 116 24.64 -0.77 -16.22
N ARG A 117 24.50 -0.43 -14.94
CA ARG A 117 25.34 0.55 -14.20
C ARG A 117 25.40 1.97 -14.79
N VAL A 118 24.60 2.27 -15.81
CA VAL A 118 24.44 3.62 -16.39
C VAL A 118 23.46 4.49 -15.59
N ILE A 119 23.60 5.81 -15.70
CA ILE A 119 22.72 6.79 -15.06
C ILE A 119 21.29 6.66 -15.63
N LEU A 120 20.29 6.69 -14.75
CA LEU A 120 18.88 6.67 -15.13
C LEU A 120 18.46 8.07 -15.59
N GLN A 121 17.70 8.12 -16.69
CA GLN A 121 17.14 9.35 -17.25
C GLN A 121 15.77 9.63 -16.65
N ASP A 122 15.50 10.91 -16.39
CA ASP A 122 14.22 11.39 -15.90
C ASP A 122 13.26 11.62 -17.07
N VAL A 123 12.21 10.79 -17.16
CA VAL A 123 11.14 10.93 -18.16
C VAL A 123 9.86 11.36 -17.42
N PRO A 124 9.11 12.38 -17.88
CA PRO A 124 7.79 12.69 -17.30
C PRO A 124 6.86 11.47 -17.39
N ALA A 125 6.12 11.18 -16.33
CA ALA A 125 5.07 10.16 -16.39
C ALA A 125 3.87 10.72 -17.16
N GLU A 126 3.33 9.94 -18.09
CA GLU A 126 2.08 10.28 -18.78
C GLU A 126 0.94 10.37 -17.75
N SER A 127 0.14 11.44 -17.84
CA SER A 127 -0.91 11.81 -16.88
C SER A 127 -2.25 11.20 -17.24
#